data_AF-A0A9W8CBZ1-F1
#
_entry.id   AF-A0A9W8CBZ1-F1
#
_cell.length_a   1.000
_cell.length_b   1.000
_cell.length_c   1.000
_cell.angle_alpha   90.00
_cell.angle_beta   90.00
_cell.angle_gamma   90.00
#
_symmetry.space_group_name_H-M   'P 1'
#
loop_
_entity.id
_entity.type
_entity.pdbx_description
1 polymer ?
#
loop_
_entity_poly.entity_id
_entity_poly.type
_entity_poly.pdbx_seq_one_letter_code
_entity_poly.pdbx_strand_id
1 'polypeptide(L)'
;MFTEKNGTVKYDLVKSYMTWSDARKHCRDRYTDLVTIRNQTQNEELKDLMYWSIYAWIGLFRNWMWSDGSSLSSINEASAQKLNEANENCATSTYHGYFLDASYSSTFYFYCNTVKVKRQIVKVQVKSKDNVDDAQLQILAMKKLKQTLSGLTADEDLKMKWRKQENGNVFQKQVALPKSANGSSVCQAASL
;
A
#
# COMPACT_ATOMS: atom_id res chain seq x y z
N MET A 1 -21.93 29.15 -0.55
CA MET A 1 -22.59 28.07 0.22
C MET A 1 -21.96 26.77 -0.25
N PHE A 2 -20.91 26.32 0.44
CA PHE A 2 -20.22 25.07 0.11
C PHE A 2 -20.76 24.00 1.04
N THR A 3 -21.36 22.96 0.47
CA THR A 3 -21.65 21.74 1.22
C THR A 3 -20.38 20.93 1.25
N GLU A 4 -19.80 20.75 2.44
CA GLU A 4 -18.81 19.72 2.70
C GLU A 4 -19.45 18.36 2.36
N LYS A 5 -19.00 17.72 1.27
CA LYS A 5 -19.26 16.30 1.06
C LYS A 5 -18.08 15.53 1.61
N ASN A 6 -18.28 14.87 2.74
CA ASN A 6 -17.50 13.71 3.15
C ASN A 6 -17.26 12.83 1.91
N GLY A 7 -16.02 12.80 1.42
CA GLY A 7 -15.69 12.21 0.13
C GLY A 7 -16.04 10.73 0.08
N THR A 8 -17.10 10.38 -0.67
CA THR A 8 -17.43 8.99 -0.98
C THR A 8 -16.24 8.36 -1.69
N VAL A 9 -15.57 7.40 -1.03
CA VAL A 9 -14.53 6.62 -1.71
C VAL A 9 -15.22 5.85 -2.83
N LYS A 10 -14.85 6.13 -4.07
CA LYS A 10 -15.38 5.44 -5.25
C LYS A 10 -14.37 4.39 -5.72
N TYR A 11 -14.87 3.24 -6.14
CA TYR A 11 -14.09 2.12 -6.67
C TYR A 11 -14.55 1.82 -8.10
N ASP A 12 -13.61 1.47 -8.96
CA ASP A 12 -13.92 1.03 -10.33
C ASP A 12 -13.49 -0.43 -10.50
N LEU A 13 -14.41 -1.27 -10.99
CA LEU A 13 -14.09 -2.61 -11.46
C LEU A 13 -13.57 -2.56 -12.89
N VAL A 14 -12.29 -2.86 -13.08
CA VAL A 14 -11.68 -2.97 -14.41
C VAL A 14 -11.82 -4.41 -14.90
N LYS A 15 -12.66 -4.59 -15.94
CA LYS A 15 -12.96 -5.88 -16.56
C LYS A 15 -11.91 -6.29 -17.59
N SER A 16 -10.64 -6.34 -17.17
CA SER A 16 -9.52 -6.84 -17.98
C SER A 16 -8.73 -7.84 -17.16
N TYR A 17 -8.43 -9.01 -17.73
CA TYR A 17 -7.61 -10.02 -17.07
C TYR A 17 -6.15 -9.57 -17.03
N MET A 18 -5.62 -9.34 -15.83
CA MET A 18 -4.22 -8.92 -15.61
C MET A 18 -3.62 -9.64 -14.41
N THR A 19 -2.30 -9.80 -14.40
CA THR A 19 -1.57 -10.23 -13.20
C THR A 19 -1.73 -9.19 -12.09
N TRP A 20 -1.50 -9.57 -10.83
CA TRP A 20 -1.62 -8.61 -9.71
C TRP A 20 -0.70 -7.39 -9.91
N SER A 21 0.52 -7.62 -10.40
CA SER A 21 1.50 -6.57 -10.66
C SER A 21 1.04 -5.60 -11.76
N ASP A 22 0.52 -6.15 -12.88
CA ASP A 22 0.04 -5.34 -14.00
C ASP A 22 -1.24 -4.58 -13.65
N ALA A 23 -2.17 -5.22 -12.92
CA ALA A 23 -3.37 -4.58 -12.41
C ALA A 23 -3.03 -3.40 -11.48
N ARG A 24 -2.05 -3.58 -10.58
CA ARG A 24 -1.57 -2.50 -9.71
C ARG A 24 -0.96 -1.36 -10.50
N LYS A 25 -0.13 -1.66 -11.49
CA LYS A 25 0.45 -0.66 -12.39
C LYS A 25 -0.66 0.12 -13.10
N HIS A 26 -1.64 -0.58 -13.67
CA HIS A 26 -2.79 0.04 -14.32
C HIS A 26 -3.54 1.01 -13.38
N CYS A 27 -3.82 0.58 -12.15
CA CYS A 27 -4.47 1.45 -11.17
C CYS A 27 -3.61 2.67 -10.80
N ARG A 28 -2.28 2.55 -10.73
CA ARG A 28 -1.41 3.69 -10.44
C ARG A 28 -1.29 4.68 -11.61
N ASP A 29 -1.34 4.16 -12.83
CA ASP A 29 -1.24 4.98 -14.04
C ASP A 29 -2.53 5.80 -14.28
N ARG A 30 -3.70 5.23 -13.97
CA ARG A 30 -5.01 5.85 -14.26
C ARG A 30 -5.76 6.38 -13.03
N TYR A 31 -5.52 5.77 -11.87
CA TYR A 31 -6.23 5.99 -10.61
C TYR A 31 -5.21 6.26 -9.48
N THR A 32 -5.41 5.70 -8.28
CA THR A 32 -4.44 5.79 -7.17
C THR A 32 -3.64 4.51 -6.98
N ASP A 33 -4.32 3.40 -6.71
CA ASP A 33 -3.72 2.07 -6.48
C ASP A 33 -4.87 1.04 -6.55
N LEU A 34 -4.54 -0.25 -6.42
CA LEU A 34 -5.55 -1.27 -6.14
C LEU A 34 -6.34 -0.92 -4.87
N VAL A 35 -7.60 -1.34 -4.82
CA VAL A 35 -8.50 -1.02 -3.71
C VAL A 35 -7.93 -1.48 -2.37
N THR A 36 -8.05 -0.61 -1.38
CA THR A 36 -7.85 -0.95 0.02
C THR A 36 -9.21 -0.87 0.66
N ILE A 37 -9.78 -2.02 0.97
CA ILE A 37 -11.01 -2.12 1.73
C ILE A 37 -10.67 -1.63 3.14
N ARG A 38 -11.55 -0.89 3.83
CA ARG A 38 -11.33 -0.29 5.17
C ARG A 38 -12.35 -0.72 6.23
N ASN A 39 -13.47 -1.27 5.82
CA ASN A 39 -14.54 -1.74 6.70
C ASN A 39 -15.48 -2.69 5.94
N GLN A 40 -16.40 -3.32 6.66
CA GLN A 40 -17.37 -4.24 6.09
C GLN A 40 -18.27 -3.57 5.04
N THR A 41 -18.71 -2.33 5.29
CA THR A 41 -19.55 -1.58 4.36
C THR A 41 -18.89 -1.41 3.00
N GLN A 42 -17.60 -1.05 2.96
CA GLN A 42 -16.84 -0.97 1.70
C GLN A 42 -16.71 -2.33 1.02
N ASN A 43 -16.55 -3.41 1.79
CA ASN A 43 -16.50 -4.75 1.22
C ASN A 43 -17.84 -5.13 0.59
N GLU A 44 -18.96 -4.77 1.23
CA GLU A 44 -20.32 -4.98 0.70
C GLU A 44 -20.56 -4.18 -0.58
N GLU A 45 -20.17 -2.91 -0.62
CA GLU A 45 -20.23 -2.09 -1.85
C GLU A 45 -19.47 -2.73 -3.02
N LEU A 46 -18.30 -3.32 -2.75
CA LEU A 46 -17.53 -4.01 -3.79
C LEU A 46 -18.18 -5.32 -4.25
N LYS A 47 -18.93 -6.02 -3.38
CA LYS A 47 -19.67 -7.23 -3.80
C LYS A 47 -20.73 -6.88 -4.84
N ASP A 48 -21.43 -5.77 -4.66
CA ASP A 48 -22.51 -5.33 -5.55
C ASP A 48 -22.00 -4.95 -6.96
N LEU A 49 -20.72 -4.61 -7.09
CA LEU A 49 -20.08 -4.34 -8.38
C LEU A 49 -19.70 -5.62 -9.14
N MET A 50 -19.72 -6.78 -8.48
CA MET A 50 -19.23 -8.04 -9.03
C MET A 50 -20.37 -8.97 -9.45
N TYR A 51 -20.24 -9.55 -10.64
CA TYR A 51 -21.15 -10.60 -11.09
C TYR A 51 -20.77 -11.94 -10.42
N TRP A 52 -21.75 -12.86 -10.37
CA TRP A 52 -21.56 -14.19 -9.82
C TRP A 52 -20.35 -14.91 -10.47
N SER A 53 -19.62 -15.66 -9.64
CA SER A 53 -18.45 -16.48 -10.03
C SER A 53 -17.18 -15.76 -10.49
N ILE A 54 -17.06 -14.45 -10.24
CA ILE A 54 -15.85 -13.68 -10.56
C ILE A 54 -14.98 -13.49 -9.32
N TYR A 55 -13.65 -13.52 -9.52
CA TYR A 55 -12.65 -13.07 -8.57
C TYR A 55 -12.03 -11.78 -9.10
N ALA A 56 -11.73 -10.84 -8.20
CA ALA A 56 -11.06 -9.61 -8.56
C ALA A 56 -9.88 -9.32 -7.64
N TRP A 57 -8.76 -8.88 -8.21
CA TRP A 57 -7.62 -8.43 -7.42
C TRP A 57 -7.99 -7.24 -6.53
N ILE A 58 -7.50 -7.31 -5.30
CA ILE A 58 -7.51 -6.22 -4.33
C ILE A 58 -6.07 -5.87 -3.93
N GLY A 59 -5.90 -4.77 -3.22
CA GLY A 59 -4.58 -4.26 -2.85
C GLY A 59 -3.86 -5.09 -1.79
N LEU A 60 -4.41 -6.18 -1.26
CA LEU A 60 -3.80 -6.98 -0.21
C LEU A 60 -2.76 -7.95 -0.79
N PHE A 61 -1.53 -7.91 -0.28
CA PHE A 61 -0.39 -8.70 -0.77
C PHE A 61 0.66 -8.88 0.33
N ARG A 62 1.58 -9.86 0.16
CA ARG A 62 2.79 -10.15 0.96
C ARG A 62 2.70 -9.86 2.47
N ASN A 63 2.72 -10.90 3.29
CA ASN A 63 2.52 -10.78 4.75
C ASN A 63 1.22 -10.03 5.11
N TRP A 64 0.23 -10.11 4.20
CA TRP A 64 -1.09 -9.50 4.34
C TRP A 64 -1.05 -8.01 4.71
N MET A 65 -0.30 -7.23 3.92
CA MET A 65 -0.31 -5.78 3.96
C MET A 65 -1.09 -5.21 2.79
N TRP A 66 -1.80 -4.11 3.01
CA TRP A 66 -2.45 -3.39 1.92
C TRP A 66 -1.41 -2.69 1.04
N SER A 67 -1.69 -2.54 -0.25
CA SER A 67 -0.87 -1.84 -1.27
C SER A 67 -0.54 -0.41 -0.86
N ASP A 68 -1.39 0.11 0.02
CA ASP A 68 -1.38 1.41 0.61
C ASP A 68 -0.54 1.50 1.92
N GLY A 69 0.06 0.38 2.30
CA GLY A 69 0.95 0.23 3.46
C GLY A 69 0.24 0.30 4.80
N SER A 70 -1.07 0.08 4.86
CA SER A 70 -1.76 -0.20 6.14
C SER A 70 -1.80 -1.70 6.40
N SER A 71 -1.94 -2.07 7.68
CA SER A 71 -2.02 -3.46 8.10
C SER A 71 -3.41 -4.05 7.86
N LEU A 72 -3.49 -5.36 7.61
CA LEU A 72 -4.75 -6.07 7.58
C LEU A 72 -5.54 -5.92 8.89
N SER A 73 -4.86 -5.86 10.04
CA SER A 73 -5.46 -5.72 11.38
C SER A 73 -6.32 -4.47 11.58
N SER A 74 -6.30 -3.52 10.64
CA SER A 74 -7.21 -2.38 10.67
C SER A 74 -8.66 -2.76 10.33
N ILE A 75 -8.95 -4.03 9.94
CA ILE A 75 -10.26 -4.52 9.45
C ILE A 75 -10.41 -6.06 9.48
N ASN A 76 -11.64 -6.52 9.77
CA ASN A 76 -12.32 -7.78 9.39
C ASN A 76 -11.50 -9.07 9.20
N GLU A 77 -11.24 -9.76 10.31
CA GLU A 77 -10.84 -11.17 10.35
C GLU A 77 -11.79 -12.10 9.57
N ALA A 78 -13.11 -11.82 9.56
CA ALA A 78 -14.11 -12.68 8.92
C ALA A 78 -13.93 -12.82 7.40
N SER A 79 -13.58 -11.74 6.70
CA SER A 79 -13.32 -11.80 5.25
C SER A 79 -11.98 -12.46 4.94
N ALA A 80 -11.00 -12.31 5.82
CA ALA A 80 -9.66 -12.88 5.69
C ALA A 80 -9.56 -14.34 6.17
N GLN A 81 -10.67 -14.97 6.59
CA GLN A 81 -10.66 -16.32 7.17
C GLN A 81 -10.10 -17.40 6.22
N LYS A 82 -10.25 -17.19 4.90
CA LYS A 82 -9.81 -18.11 3.84
C LYS A 82 -8.51 -17.69 3.16
N LEU A 83 -7.83 -16.71 3.75
CA LEU A 83 -6.58 -16.19 3.25
C LEU A 83 -5.47 -17.18 3.63
N ASN A 84 -4.56 -17.48 2.70
CA ASN A 84 -3.44 -18.41 2.87
C ASN A 84 -3.79 -19.91 2.81
N GLU A 85 -4.93 -20.29 2.23
CA GLU A 85 -5.26 -21.69 1.97
C GLU A 85 -4.41 -22.27 0.83
N ALA A 86 -4.01 -21.45 -0.15
CA ALA A 86 -3.20 -21.85 -1.29
C ALA A 86 -1.69 -21.56 -1.12
N ASN A 87 -1.27 -20.96 0.01
CA ASN A 87 0.10 -20.52 0.30
C ASN A 87 0.66 -19.51 -0.74
N GLU A 88 -0.20 -18.59 -1.19
CA GLU A 88 0.11 -17.56 -2.18
C GLU A 88 0.20 -16.16 -1.57
N ASN A 89 0.77 -15.21 -2.31
CA ASN A 89 1.16 -13.90 -1.76
C ASN A 89 0.31 -12.70 -2.22
N CYS A 90 -0.72 -12.91 -3.04
CA CYS A 90 -1.61 -11.87 -3.54
C CYS A 90 -3.06 -12.24 -3.22
N ALA A 91 -3.92 -11.27 -2.90
CA ALA A 91 -5.30 -11.56 -2.54
C ALA A 91 -6.30 -11.11 -3.62
N THR A 92 -7.32 -11.94 -3.83
CA THR A 92 -8.54 -11.60 -4.56
C THR A 92 -9.70 -11.42 -3.59
N SER A 93 -10.71 -10.64 -3.98
CA SER A 93 -12.03 -10.66 -3.36
C SER A 93 -12.99 -11.50 -4.20
N THR A 94 -13.85 -12.25 -3.51
CA THR A 94 -14.93 -13.05 -4.09
C THR A 94 -16.26 -12.30 -4.08
N TYR A 95 -17.25 -12.76 -4.84
CA TYR A 95 -18.60 -12.16 -4.84
C TYR A 95 -19.31 -12.30 -3.49
N HIS A 96 -18.86 -13.21 -2.63
CA HIS A 96 -19.30 -13.33 -1.24
C HIS A 96 -18.55 -12.41 -0.27
N GLY A 97 -17.51 -11.70 -0.73
CA GLY A 97 -16.68 -10.80 0.08
C GLY A 97 -15.64 -11.50 0.96
N TYR A 98 -15.36 -12.77 0.69
CA TYR A 98 -14.18 -13.44 1.23
C TYR A 98 -12.94 -13.06 0.43
N PHE A 99 -11.80 -12.97 1.11
CA PHE A 99 -10.50 -12.81 0.50
C PHE A 99 -9.83 -14.17 0.35
N LEU A 100 -9.32 -14.44 -0.84
CA LEU A 100 -8.60 -15.68 -1.15
C LEU A 100 -7.21 -15.33 -1.66
N ASP A 101 -6.22 -16.11 -1.26
CA ASP A 101 -4.89 -16.02 -1.83
C ASP A 101 -4.83 -16.65 -3.22
N ALA A 102 -4.09 -16.02 -4.12
CA ALA A 102 -3.98 -16.45 -5.50
C ALA A 102 -2.59 -16.17 -6.07
N SER A 103 -2.20 -17.02 -7.02
CA SER A 103 -0.88 -17.00 -7.63
C SER A 103 -0.58 -15.71 -8.38
N TYR A 104 0.68 -15.29 -8.33
CA TYR A 104 1.16 -14.07 -9.01
C TYR A 104 1.03 -14.14 -10.54
N SER A 105 1.01 -15.36 -11.11
CA SER A 105 0.84 -15.59 -12.55
C SER A 105 -0.62 -15.64 -12.97
N SER A 106 -1.56 -15.75 -12.03
CA SER A 106 -2.99 -15.75 -12.33
C SER A 106 -3.43 -14.38 -12.85
N THR A 107 -4.44 -14.38 -13.70
CA THR A 107 -5.02 -13.15 -14.22
C THR A 107 -6.47 -13.03 -13.79
N PHE A 108 -6.85 -11.87 -13.24
CA PHE A 108 -8.21 -11.58 -12.82
C PHE A 108 -8.61 -10.16 -13.22
N TYR A 109 -9.90 -9.86 -13.13
CA TYR A 109 -10.38 -8.47 -13.06
C TYR A 109 -9.84 -7.83 -11.78
N PHE A 110 -9.99 -6.51 -11.62
CA PHE A 110 -9.39 -5.83 -10.49
C PHE A 110 -10.11 -4.54 -10.12
N TYR A 111 -10.06 -4.19 -8.84
CA TYR A 111 -10.65 -2.96 -8.32
C TYR A 111 -9.59 -1.87 -8.13
N CYS A 112 -9.82 -0.70 -8.71
CA CYS A 112 -9.00 0.49 -8.49
C CYS A 112 -9.69 1.48 -7.54
N ASN A 113 -8.90 2.12 -6.66
CA ASN A 113 -9.34 3.28 -5.89
C ASN A 113 -9.40 4.51 -6.79
N THR A 114 -10.58 5.09 -7.02
CA THR A 114 -10.73 6.24 -7.93
C THR A 114 -10.47 7.59 -7.27
N VAL A 115 -10.46 7.65 -5.93
CA VAL A 115 -10.02 8.84 -5.18
C VAL A 115 -8.53 9.02 -5.40
N LYS A 116 -8.12 10.12 -6.04
CA LYS A 116 -6.72 10.49 -6.24
C LYS A 116 -6.08 10.95 -4.93
N VAL A 117 -5.49 10.03 -4.18
CA VAL A 117 -4.70 10.35 -2.99
C VAL A 117 -3.25 10.54 -3.44
N LYS A 118 -2.73 11.77 -3.39
CA LYS A 118 -1.32 12.03 -3.68
C LYS A 118 -0.46 11.46 -2.57
N ARG A 119 0.30 10.40 -2.87
CA ARG A 119 1.28 9.82 -1.97
C ARG A 119 2.68 10.18 -2.42
N GLN A 120 3.41 10.85 -1.56
CA GLN A 120 4.80 11.18 -1.79
C GLN A 120 5.66 10.45 -0.76
N ILE A 121 6.69 9.74 -1.22
CA ILE A 121 7.68 9.12 -0.35
C ILE A 121 8.80 10.13 -0.18
N VAL A 122 8.93 10.68 1.02
CA VAL A 122 10.04 11.56 1.38
C VAL A 122 11.17 10.70 1.96
N LYS A 123 12.31 10.65 1.26
CA LYS A 123 13.53 10.04 1.79
C LYS A 123 14.20 11.05 2.72
N VAL A 124 14.44 10.66 3.97
CA VAL A 124 15.10 11.50 4.97
C VAL A 124 16.42 10.89 5.40
N GLN A 125 17.44 11.74 5.55
CA GLN A 125 18.71 11.37 6.14
C GLN A 125 18.79 11.97 7.54
N VAL A 126 19.05 11.12 8.53
CA VAL A 126 19.16 11.51 9.93
C VAL A 126 20.57 11.17 10.41
N LYS A 127 21.26 12.18 10.95
CA LYS A 127 22.55 11.99 11.63
C LYS A 127 22.30 12.09 13.13
N SER A 128 22.56 11.00 13.85
CA SER A 128 22.46 10.93 15.31
C SER A 128 23.61 10.09 15.87
N LYS A 129 24.01 10.39 17.11
CA LYS A 129 24.92 9.53 17.87
C LYS A 129 24.18 8.33 18.49
N ASP A 130 22.90 8.50 18.75
CA ASP A 130 22.02 7.51 19.36
C ASP A 130 21.27 6.67 18.31
N ASN A 131 20.62 5.59 18.76
CA ASN A 131 19.83 4.72 17.91
C ASN A 131 18.57 5.43 17.38
N VAL A 132 18.57 5.81 16.10
CA VAL A 132 17.45 6.51 15.44
C VAL A 132 16.16 5.70 15.37
N ASP A 133 16.23 4.38 15.56
CA ASP A 133 15.04 3.53 15.65
C ASP A 133 14.41 3.48 17.06
N ASP A 134 15.00 4.18 18.04
CA ASP A 134 14.36 4.44 19.32
C ASP A 134 13.03 5.18 19.15
N ALA A 135 12.01 4.77 19.89
CA ALA A 135 10.65 5.29 19.74
C ALA A 135 10.56 6.80 20.00
N GLN A 136 11.31 7.34 20.98
CA GLN A 136 11.31 8.77 21.27
C GLN A 136 11.99 9.56 20.15
N LEU A 137 13.11 9.06 19.62
CA LEU A 137 13.80 9.70 18.50
C LEU A 137 12.95 9.65 17.21
N GLN A 138 12.22 8.56 16.95
CA GLN A 138 11.28 8.47 15.83
C GLN A 138 10.14 9.50 15.95
N ILE A 139 9.60 9.71 17.16
CA ILE A 139 8.56 10.72 17.43
C ILE A 139 9.11 12.12 17.20
N LEU A 140 10.30 12.44 17.73
CA LEU A 140 10.94 13.73 17.56
C LEU A 140 11.26 14.03 16.09
N ALA A 141 11.81 13.04 15.37
CA ALA A 141 12.10 13.16 13.95
C ALA A 141 10.82 13.39 13.12
N MET A 142 9.76 12.63 13.40
CA MET A 142 8.47 12.79 12.71
C MET A 142 7.83 14.16 13.00
N LYS A 143 7.90 14.64 14.25
CA LYS A 143 7.41 15.97 14.63
C LYS A 143 8.14 17.08 13.87
N LYS A 144 9.48 17.01 13.81
CA LYS A 144 10.29 17.99 13.07
C LYS A 144 10.02 17.97 11.57
N LEU A 145 9.84 16.78 11.00
CA LEU A 145 9.53 16.61 9.59
C LEU A 145 8.14 17.18 9.24
N LYS A 146 7.13 16.92 10.07
CA LYS A 146 5.79 17.51 9.94
C LYS A 146 5.85 19.04 9.98
N GLN A 147 6.55 19.62 10.95
CA GLN A 147 6.72 21.09 11.06
C GLN A 147 7.40 21.70 9.83
N THR A 148 8.39 21.00 9.28
CA THR A 148 9.11 21.47 8.09
C THR A 148 8.20 21.42 6.85
N LEU A 149 7.41 20.35 6.71
CA LEU A 149 6.53 20.17 5.56
C LEU A 149 5.28 21.04 5.63
N SER A 150 4.73 21.30 6.83
CA SER A 150 3.60 22.22 6.99
C SER A 150 3.94 23.65 6.55
N GLY A 151 5.22 24.04 6.55
CA GLY A 151 5.66 25.31 5.98
C GLY A 151 5.73 25.33 4.45
N LEU A 152 5.61 24.18 3.79
CA LEU A 152 5.78 24.00 2.33
C LEU A 152 4.47 23.61 1.61
N THR A 153 3.46 23.15 2.34
CA THR A 153 2.16 22.74 1.78
C THR A 153 1.01 23.37 2.56
N ALA A 154 -0.03 23.81 1.84
CA ALA A 154 -1.27 24.34 2.42
C ALA A 154 -2.26 23.22 2.80
N ASP A 155 -1.81 21.96 2.80
CA ASP A 155 -2.64 20.79 3.08
C ASP A 155 -2.64 20.48 4.58
N GLU A 156 -3.72 20.85 5.27
CA GLU A 156 -3.91 20.63 6.72
C GLU A 156 -4.11 19.14 7.07
N ASP A 157 -4.37 18.28 6.09
CA ASP A 157 -4.65 16.85 6.25
C ASP A 157 -3.42 15.94 6.02
N LEU A 158 -2.20 16.49 6.15
CA LEU A 158 -0.95 15.77 5.89
C LEU A 158 -0.73 14.57 6.86
N LYS A 159 -1.25 13.41 6.47
CA LYS A 159 -1.07 12.15 7.21
C LYS A 159 0.27 11.51 6.89
N MET A 160 1.25 11.73 7.77
CA MET A 160 2.56 11.11 7.68
C MET A 160 2.69 9.86 8.54
N LYS A 161 3.34 8.83 7.99
CA LYS A 161 3.70 7.58 8.69
C LYS A 161 5.09 7.13 8.29
N TRP A 162 5.84 6.56 9.23
CA TRP A 162 7.09 5.88 8.92
C TRP A 162 6.81 4.63 8.09
N ARG A 163 7.69 4.34 7.13
CA ARG A 163 7.72 3.04 6.45
C ARG A 163 8.66 2.14 7.25
N LYS A 164 8.11 1.11 7.87
CA LYS A 164 8.89 0.06 8.54
C LYS A 164 9.36 -0.98 7.52
N GLN A 165 10.53 -1.54 7.78
CA GLN A 165 11.11 -2.69 7.08
C GLN A 165 10.59 -3.99 7.71
N GLU A 166 10.91 -5.13 7.09
CA GLU A 166 10.51 -6.46 7.59
C GLU A 166 11.05 -6.75 9.00
N ASN A 167 12.24 -6.21 9.32
CA ASN A 167 12.85 -6.32 10.65
C ASN A 167 12.24 -5.35 11.69
N GLY A 168 11.21 -4.59 11.33
CA GLY A 168 10.54 -3.61 12.20
C GLY A 168 11.21 -2.23 12.26
N ASN A 169 12.44 -2.08 11.75
CA ASN A 169 13.16 -0.81 11.76
C ASN A 169 12.66 0.15 10.68
N VAL A 170 12.81 1.45 10.92
CA VAL A 170 12.46 2.50 9.97
C VAL A 170 13.68 2.93 9.17
N PHE A 171 14.83 3.06 9.83
CA PHE A 171 16.05 3.59 9.21
C PHE A 171 16.97 2.48 8.72
N GLN A 172 17.75 2.79 7.68
CA GLN A 172 18.84 1.94 7.21
C GLN A 172 20.15 2.69 7.46
N LYS A 173 21.11 2.05 8.14
CA LYS A 173 22.44 2.61 8.29
C LYS A 173 23.05 2.74 6.89
N GLN A 174 23.45 3.95 6.53
CA GLN A 174 24.17 4.19 5.30
C GLN A 174 25.59 3.61 5.48
N VAL A 175 25.79 2.37 5.07
CA VAL A 175 27.12 1.76 5.00
C VAL A 175 27.86 2.44 3.85
N ALA A 176 28.99 3.09 4.14
CA ALA A 176 29.85 3.58 3.09
C ALA A 176 30.26 2.38 2.23
N LEU A 177 29.91 2.40 0.94
CA LEU A 177 30.43 1.41 0.00
C LEU A 177 31.96 1.45 0.10
N PRO A 178 32.65 0.31 0.27
CA PRO A 178 34.09 0.28 0.09
C PRO A 178 34.38 0.84 -1.30
N LYS A 179 35.35 1.76 -1.40
CA LYS A 179 35.83 2.27 -2.69
C LYS A 179 36.42 1.08 -3.45
N SER A 180 35.61 0.38 -4.21
CA SER A 180 36.09 -0.65 -5.13
C SER A 180 36.71 0.06 -6.31
N ALA A 181 38.03 -0.01 -6.39
CA ALA A 181 38.71 0.05 -7.66
C ALA A 181 38.19 -1.07 -8.58
N ASN A 182 38.21 -0.79 -9.87
CA ASN A 182 37.88 -1.66 -10.99
C ASN A 182 36.40 -1.92 -11.29
N GLY A 183 36.05 -1.61 -12.54
CA GLY A 183 34.72 -1.76 -13.12
C GLY A 183 34.34 -3.22 -13.32
N SER A 184 33.14 -3.55 -12.88
CA SER A 184 32.27 -4.53 -13.51
C SER A 184 30.84 -4.14 -13.20
N SER A 185 30.06 -3.87 -14.25
CA SER A 185 28.66 -3.49 -14.17
C SER A 185 27.83 -4.70 -13.73
N VAL A 186 27.30 -4.66 -12.51
CA VAL A 186 26.24 -5.56 -12.06
C VAL A 186 25.00 -4.73 -11.80
N CYS A 187 23.95 -4.98 -12.60
CA CYS A 187 22.64 -4.35 -12.49
C CYS A 187 22.02 -4.68 -11.13
N GLN A 188 21.87 -3.67 -10.27
CA GLN A 188 21.12 -3.78 -9.02
C GLN A 188 19.62 -3.72 -9.29
N ALA A 189 18.90 -4.58 -8.58
CA ALA A 189 17.46 -4.77 -8.66
C ALA A 189 16.68 -3.46 -8.47
N ALA A 190 15.93 -3.08 -9.49
CA ALA A 190 14.83 -2.15 -9.36
C ALA A 190 13.71 -2.86 -8.60
N SER A 191 13.55 -2.54 -7.31
CA SER A 191 12.40 -2.97 -6.53
C SER A 191 11.15 -2.24 -7.03
N LEU A 192 10.23 -3.00 -7.65
CA LEU A 192 8.83 -2.63 -7.89
C LEU A 192 8.00 -2.73 -6.60
#